data_AF-V9I0N4-F1
#
_entry.id   AF-V9I0N4-F1
#
_cell.length_a   1.000
_cell.length_b   1.000
_cell.length_c   1.000
_cell.angle_alpha   90.00
_cell.angle_beta   90.00
_cell.angle_gamma   90.00
#
_symmetry.space_group_name_H-M   'P 1'
#
loop_
_entity.id
_entity.type
_entity.pdbx_description
1 polymer ?
#
loop_
_entity_poly.entity_id
_entity_poly.type
_entity_poly.pdbx_seq_one_letter_code
_entity_poly.pdbx_strand_id
1 'polypeptide(L)'
;EDEHGEVVAEIRKSDLEPYLGLHYPATDIPQASRFLFMKNRVRMISDCLAVPVKVIQDRELRKPLSLAGSTLRAPHGCHSQYMANMGSAASLAMAVIVNDNEEESSSRNHQPKPRKLWGLVVCHHTTPRAVSFPLRSACEFLMQVFGLQLNMEVELAAQMREKHILRTQTLLCDMLLRDAPIGIVSESP
;
A
#
# COMPACT_ATOMS: atom_id res chain seq x y z
N GLU A 1 -1.10 -7.55 -8.62
CA GLU A 1 -1.91 -8.25 -9.65
C GLU A 1 -2.96 -9.17 -9.02
N ASP A 2 -2.63 -9.91 -7.97
CA ASP A 2 -3.51 -10.84 -7.24
C ASP A 2 -3.93 -10.33 -5.84
N GLU A 3 -3.68 -9.06 -5.57
CA GLU A 3 -4.12 -8.35 -4.37
C GLU A 3 -3.55 -8.84 -3.02
N HIS A 4 -2.64 -9.82 -2.99
CA HIS A 4 -1.94 -10.22 -1.76
C HIS A 4 -0.91 -9.15 -1.33
N GLY A 5 -0.47 -9.18 -0.07
CA GLY A 5 0.50 -8.23 0.47
C GLY A 5 1.84 -8.89 0.80
N GLU A 6 2.92 -8.11 0.73
CA GLU A 6 4.26 -8.49 1.15
C GLU A 6 4.84 -7.40 2.07
N VAL A 7 5.56 -7.80 3.12
CA VAL A 7 6.33 -6.87 3.95
C VAL A 7 7.68 -6.60 3.29
N VAL A 8 7.79 -5.50 2.57
CA VAL A 8 8.99 -5.14 1.77
C VAL A 8 10.07 -4.39 2.56
N ALA A 9 9.71 -3.80 3.70
CA ALA A 9 10.64 -3.09 4.58
C ALA A 9 10.11 -3.09 6.02
N GLU A 10 11.00 -3.22 7.00
CA GLU A 10 10.64 -3.26 8.41
C GLU A 10 11.72 -2.60 9.28
N ILE A 11 11.27 -1.86 10.30
CA ILE A 11 12.08 -1.51 11.46
C ILE A 11 11.31 -1.91 12.71
N ARG A 12 11.94 -2.69 13.59
CA ARG A 12 11.28 -3.26 14.76
C ARG A 12 12.18 -3.17 15.99
N LYS A 13 11.56 -3.40 17.16
CA LYS A 13 12.31 -3.65 18.39
C LYS A 13 13.06 -4.99 18.25
N SER A 14 14.30 -5.06 18.73
CA SER A 14 15.21 -6.19 18.49
C SER A 14 14.72 -7.52 19.05
N ASP A 15 13.88 -7.48 20.09
CA ASP A 15 13.30 -8.62 20.80
C ASP A 15 12.02 -9.20 20.17
N LEU A 16 11.50 -8.59 19.11
CA LEU A 16 10.33 -9.11 18.39
C LEU A 16 10.74 -10.04 17.25
N GLU A 17 9.84 -10.87 16.74
CA GLU A 17 10.11 -11.62 15.50
C GLU A 17 9.99 -10.70 14.27
N PRO A 18 10.84 -10.86 13.25
CA PRO A 18 10.73 -10.08 12.03
C PRO A 18 9.58 -10.55 11.14
N TYR A 19 8.91 -9.61 10.47
CA TYR A 19 7.92 -9.92 9.43
C TYR A 19 8.43 -9.65 8.02
N LEU A 20 9.62 -9.05 7.86
CA LEU A 20 10.23 -8.77 6.56
C LEU A 20 10.24 -10.01 5.64
N GLY A 21 9.73 -9.83 4.41
CA GLY A 21 9.65 -10.87 3.38
C GLY A 21 8.48 -11.86 3.54
N LEU A 22 7.64 -11.72 4.57
CA LEU A 22 6.43 -12.53 4.69
C LEU A 22 5.33 -12.00 3.76
N HIS A 23 4.61 -12.95 3.15
CA HIS A 23 3.44 -12.70 2.31
C HIS A 23 2.15 -13.00 3.07
N TYR A 24 1.13 -12.17 2.85
CA TYR A 24 -0.17 -12.26 3.50
C TYR A 24 -1.28 -12.33 2.44
N PRO A 25 -2.30 -13.18 2.63
CA PRO A 25 -3.36 -13.36 1.66
C PRO A 25 -4.19 -12.10 1.48
N ALA A 26 -4.73 -11.90 0.27
CA ALA A 26 -5.56 -10.74 -0.05
C ALA A 26 -6.77 -10.57 0.90
N THR A 27 -7.25 -11.68 1.44
CA THR A 27 -8.40 -11.75 2.35
C THR A 27 -8.17 -11.08 3.71
N ASP A 28 -6.93 -10.89 4.14
CA ASP A 28 -6.61 -10.26 5.43
C ASP A 28 -7.01 -8.78 5.46
N ILE A 29 -7.00 -8.13 4.30
CA ILE A 29 -7.49 -6.76 4.11
C ILE A 29 -8.57 -6.79 3.02
N PRO A 30 -9.86 -6.89 3.38
CA PRO A 30 -10.94 -6.95 2.39
C PRO A 30 -10.97 -5.71 1.49
N GLN A 31 -11.44 -5.86 0.24
CA GLN A 31 -11.54 -4.77 -0.74
C GLN A 31 -12.27 -3.53 -0.20
N ALA A 32 -13.35 -3.70 0.57
CA ALA A 32 -14.05 -2.59 1.23
C ALA A 32 -13.15 -1.78 2.18
N SER A 33 -12.21 -2.43 2.88
CA SER A 33 -11.25 -1.76 3.76
C SER A 33 -10.19 -1.01 2.96
N ARG A 34 -9.71 -1.60 1.86
CA ARG A 34 -8.77 -0.94 0.92
C ARG A 34 -9.39 0.33 0.33
N PHE A 35 -10.64 0.24 -0.09
CA PHE A 35 -11.40 1.40 -0.58
C PHE A 35 -11.59 2.47 0.50
N LEU A 36 -11.82 2.07 1.76
CA LEU A 36 -11.88 3.04 2.86
C LEU A 36 -10.54 3.72 3.11
N PHE A 37 -9.40 3.06 2.90
CA PHE A 37 -8.07 3.68 3.00
C PHE A 37 -7.82 4.73 1.92
N MET A 38 -8.45 4.62 0.76
CA MET A 38 -8.41 5.67 -0.27
C MET A 38 -9.09 6.96 0.19
N LYS A 39 -10.13 6.86 1.03
CA LYS A 39 -10.87 8.01 1.59
C LYS A 39 -10.29 8.49 2.92
N ASN A 40 -9.95 7.56 3.81
CA ASN A 40 -9.47 7.79 5.16
C ASN A 40 -8.05 7.24 5.27
N ARG A 41 -7.07 8.11 5.03
CA ARG A 41 -5.69 7.71 4.79
C ARG A 41 -4.94 7.26 6.04
N VAL A 42 -5.44 7.59 7.23
CA VAL A 42 -4.83 7.21 8.51
C VAL A 42 -5.89 6.56 9.39
N ARG A 43 -5.57 5.38 9.93
CA ARG A 43 -6.42 4.65 10.86
C ARG A 43 -5.63 4.17 12.06
N MET A 44 -6.10 4.54 13.24
CA MET A 44 -5.53 4.12 14.51
C MET A 44 -6.50 3.20 15.25
N ILE A 45 -5.96 2.16 15.87
CA ILE A 45 -6.63 1.31 16.85
C ILE A 45 -5.74 1.35 18.10
N SER A 46 -6.21 2.02 19.15
CA SER A 46 -5.40 2.21 20.36
C SER A 46 -5.25 0.93 21.18
N ASP A 47 -6.24 0.06 21.12
CA ASP A 47 -6.30 -1.23 21.83
C ASP A 47 -7.29 -2.15 21.09
N CYS A 48 -6.85 -3.32 20.66
CA CYS A 48 -7.68 -4.30 19.96
C CYS A 48 -8.62 -5.09 20.89
N LEU A 49 -8.31 -5.14 22.19
CA LEU A 49 -9.09 -5.84 23.21
C LEU A 49 -10.08 -4.92 23.94
N ALA A 50 -10.02 -3.61 23.70
CA ALA A 50 -10.95 -2.66 24.28
C ALA A 50 -12.39 -2.93 23.82
N VAL A 51 -13.32 -2.93 24.78
CA VAL A 51 -14.75 -3.16 24.52
C VAL A 51 -15.32 -2.00 23.68
N PRO A 52 -15.91 -2.27 22.50
CA PRO A 52 -16.52 -1.22 21.68
C PRO A 52 -17.68 -0.53 22.39
N VAL A 53 -17.72 0.80 22.32
CA VAL A 53 -18.80 1.61 22.90
C VAL A 53 -19.92 1.81 21.89
N LYS A 54 -21.16 1.52 22.29
CA LYS A 54 -22.34 1.68 21.43
C LYS A 54 -22.67 3.17 21.26
N VAL A 55 -22.88 3.58 20.01
CA VAL A 55 -23.40 4.92 19.69
C VAL A 55 -24.90 4.97 19.94
N ILE A 56 -25.34 5.97 20.70
CA ILE A 56 -26.76 6.30 20.85
C ILE A 56 -27.14 7.24 19.71
N GLN A 57 -28.17 6.88 18.96
CA GLN A 57 -28.65 7.63 17.80
C GLN A 57 -30.16 7.83 17.88
N ASP A 58 -30.67 8.86 17.20
CA ASP A 58 -32.09 9.14 17.14
C ASP A 58 -32.88 7.96 16.53
N ARG A 59 -34.09 7.70 17.04
CA ARG A 59 -34.96 6.63 16.54
C ARG A 59 -35.54 6.94 15.16
N GLU A 60 -35.60 8.21 14.77
CA GLU A 60 -36.08 8.63 13.45
C GLU A 60 -35.09 8.32 12.32
N LEU A 61 -33.83 8.04 12.66
CA LEU A 61 -32.82 7.62 11.68
C LEU A 61 -33.15 6.23 11.12
N ARG A 62 -33.54 6.20 9.84
CA ARG A 62 -33.87 4.95 9.11
C ARG A 62 -32.69 3.99 8.97
N LYS A 63 -31.46 4.48 9.12
CA LYS A 63 -30.22 3.70 9.00
C LYS A 63 -29.22 4.14 10.06
N PRO A 64 -28.33 3.25 10.53
CA PRO A 64 -27.25 3.62 11.44
C PRO A 64 -26.39 4.75 10.88
N LEU A 65 -25.89 5.62 11.76
CA LEU A 65 -24.93 6.65 11.39
C LEU A 65 -23.69 6.03 10.76
N SER A 66 -23.25 6.58 9.62
CA SER A 66 -21.99 6.15 9.00
C SER A 66 -20.79 6.68 9.78
N LEU A 67 -20.03 5.77 10.37
CA LEU A 67 -18.77 6.10 11.06
C LEU A 67 -17.54 5.89 10.18
N ALA A 68 -17.71 5.73 8.87
CA ALA A 68 -16.62 5.38 7.95
C ALA A 68 -15.41 6.32 8.06
N GLY A 69 -15.65 7.62 8.24
CA GLY A 69 -14.61 8.65 8.44
C GLY A 69 -14.32 9.04 9.89
N SER A 70 -14.91 8.35 10.87
CA SER A 70 -14.60 8.62 12.28
C SER A 70 -13.23 8.06 12.65
N THR A 71 -12.39 8.89 13.27
CA THR A 71 -11.07 8.49 13.79
C THR A 71 -11.15 7.53 14.96
N LEU A 72 -12.32 7.43 15.61
CA LEU A 72 -12.61 6.55 16.75
C LEU A 72 -13.43 5.32 16.36
N ARG A 73 -13.63 5.06 15.06
CA ARG A 73 -14.40 3.91 14.60
C ARG A 73 -13.77 2.61 15.09
N ALA A 74 -14.54 1.85 15.87
CA ALA A 74 -14.12 0.54 16.36
C ALA A 74 -13.71 -0.40 15.22
N PRO A 75 -12.67 -1.23 15.41
CA PRO A 75 -12.36 -2.34 14.51
C PRO A 75 -13.51 -3.35 14.43
N HIS A 76 -13.61 -4.00 13.27
CA HIS A 76 -14.47 -5.17 13.12
C HIS A 76 -13.87 -6.34 13.94
N GLY A 77 -14.71 -7.16 14.58
CA GLY A 77 -14.27 -8.20 15.51
C GLY A 77 -13.24 -9.18 14.91
N CYS A 78 -13.40 -9.55 13.64
CA CYS A 78 -12.40 -10.37 12.93
C CYS A 78 -11.00 -9.72 12.93
N HIS A 79 -10.92 -8.41 12.69
CA HIS A 79 -9.64 -7.71 12.68
C HIS A 79 -9.09 -7.48 14.10
N SER A 80 -9.96 -7.25 15.10
CA SER A 80 -9.52 -7.23 16.51
C SER A 80 -8.89 -8.55 16.92
N GLN A 81 -9.51 -9.68 16.56
CA GLN A 81 -8.98 -11.00 16.87
C GLN A 81 -7.69 -11.28 16.07
N TYR A 82 -7.63 -10.87 14.81
CA TYR A 82 -6.41 -10.94 14.00
C TYR A 82 -5.24 -10.22 14.68
N MET A 83 -5.47 -8.97 15.12
CA MET A 83 -4.48 -8.18 15.85
C MET A 83 -4.03 -8.88 17.14
N ALA A 84 -4.97 -9.43 17.92
CA ALA A 84 -4.66 -10.17 19.15
C ALA A 84 -3.82 -11.43 18.86
N ASN A 85 -4.17 -12.19 17.82
CA ASN A 85 -3.42 -13.38 17.40
C ASN A 85 -2.00 -13.05 16.93
N MET A 86 -1.81 -11.89 16.31
CA MET A 86 -0.50 -11.37 15.87
C MET A 86 0.32 -10.75 17.01
N GLY A 87 -0.24 -10.60 18.22
CA GLY A 87 0.42 -9.93 19.33
C GLY A 87 0.49 -8.40 19.19
N SER A 88 -0.32 -7.82 18.31
CA SER A 88 -0.41 -6.36 18.11
C SER A 88 -1.56 -5.78 18.93
N ALA A 89 -1.27 -5.30 20.14
CA ALA A 89 -2.27 -4.64 20.99
C ALA A 89 -2.79 -3.33 20.39
N ALA A 90 -1.92 -2.53 19.76
CA ALA A 90 -2.29 -1.28 19.10
C ALA A 90 -1.75 -1.23 17.67
N SER A 91 -2.42 -0.50 16.78
CA SER A 91 -2.00 -0.34 15.39
C SER A 91 -2.25 1.08 14.86
N LEU A 92 -1.34 1.55 14.00
CA LEU A 92 -1.52 2.72 13.15
C LEU A 92 -1.24 2.32 11.71
N ALA A 93 -2.28 2.30 10.88
CA ALA A 93 -2.18 1.99 9.45
C ALA A 93 -2.35 3.27 8.63
N MET A 94 -1.46 3.48 7.66
CA MET A 94 -1.46 4.66 6.81
C MET A 94 -1.37 4.27 5.34
N ALA A 95 -2.20 4.89 4.50
CA ALA A 95 -2.32 4.58 3.09
C ALA A 95 -1.19 5.22 2.28
N VAL A 96 -0.53 4.40 1.45
CA VAL A 96 0.40 4.87 0.42
C VAL A 96 -0.36 4.91 -0.90
N ILE A 97 -0.62 6.11 -1.40
CA ILE A 97 -1.42 6.32 -2.61
C ILE A 97 -0.50 6.81 -3.72
N VAL A 98 -0.59 6.15 -4.88
CA VAL A 98 0.19 6.43 -6.08
C VAL A 98 -0.76 6.74 -7.24
N ASN A 99 -0.21 7.29 -8.33
CA ASN A 99 -0.95 7.43 -9.57
C ASN A 99 -1.09 6.06 -10.23
N ASP A 100 -2.22 5.83 -10.86
CA ASP A 100 -2.43 4.66 -11.68
C ASP A 100 -1.90 4.93 -13.09
N ASN A 101 -0.84 4.21 -13.45
CA ASN A 101 -0.16 4.35 -14.72
C ASN A 101 -0.55 3.24 -15.72
N GLU A 102 -1.44 2.32 -15.34
CA GLU A 102 -1.89 1.21 -16.20
C GLU A 102 -2.96 1.66 -17.22
N GLU A 103 -3.68 2.75 -16.95
CA GLU A 103 -4.69 3.32 -17.87
C GLU A 103 -4.09 4.34 -18.87
N GLU A 104 -2.95 4.02 -19.49
CA GLU A 104 -2.20 4.98 -20.33
C GLU A 104 -2.69 5.13 -21.79
N SER A 105 -3.83 4.57 -22.18
CA SER A 105 -4.24 4.58 -23.59
C SER A 105 -5.31 5.61 -24.01
N SER A 106 -5.86 6.48 -23.14
CA SER A 106 -7.02 7.32 -23.56
C SER A 106 -7.07 8.80 -23.15
N SER A 107 -6.19 9.34 -22.30
CA SER A 107 -6.37 10.73 -21.84
C SER A 107 -5.50 11.74 -22.59
N ARG A 108 -5.98 12.15 -23.78
CA ARG A 108 -5.51 13.34 -24.53
C ARG A 108 -5.93 14.68 -23.89
N ASN A 109 -6.52 14.67 -22.70
CA ASN A 109 -6.95 15.85 -21.97
C ASN A 109 -6.33 15.83 -20.57
N HIS A 110 -6.02 17.00 -20.01
CA HIS A 110 -5.37 17.26 -18.71
C HIS A 110 -6.16 16.75 -17.48
N GLN A 111 -6.79 15.57 -17.55
CA GLN A 111 -7.46 14.96 -16.42
C GLN A 111 -6.41 14.39 -15.45
N PRO A 112 -6.64 14.54 -14.13
CA PRO A 112 -5.78 13.93 -13.14
C PRO A 112 -5.77 12.41 -13.33
N LYS A 113 -4.57 11.80 -13.38
CA LYS A 113 -4.41 10.34 -13.43
C LYS A 113 -5.24 9.68 -12.31
N PRO A 114 -5.87 8.52 -12.56
CA PRO A 114 -6.55 7.78 -11.50
C PRO A 114 -5.55 7.51 -10.36
N ARG A 115 -6.02 7.36 -9.13
CA ARG A 115 -5.14 7.03 -7.99
C ARG A 115 -5.43 5.61 -7.53
N LYS A 116 -4.38 4.89 -7.15
CA LYS A 116 -4.47 3.56 -6.56
C LYS A 116 -3.80 3.46 -5.21
N LEU A 117 -4.29 2.55 -4.38
CA LEU A 117 -3.64 2.17 -3.13
C LEU A 117 -2.45 1.26 -3.48
N TRP A 118 -1.23 1.78 -3.37
CA TRP A 118 -0.03 0.98 -3.63
C TRP A 118 0.24 0.00 -2.50
N GLY A 119 0.04 0.45 -1.26
CA GLY A 119 0.30 -0.34 -0.07
C GLY A 119 -0.03 0.43 1.19
N LEU A 120 0.39 -0.10 2.33
CA LEU A 120 0.20 0.51 3.64
C LEU A 120 1.54 0.60 4.38
N VAL A 121 1.73 1.69 5.11
CA VAL A 121 2.68 1.72 6.22
C VAL A 121 1.92 1.36 7.48
N VAL A 122 2.29 0.25 8.12
CA VAL A 122 1.62 -0.27 9.30
C VAL A 122 2.57 -0.27 10.47
N CYS A 123 2.18 0.40 11.56
CA CYS A 123 2.89 0.37 12.83
C CYS A 123 2.14 -0.53 13.81
N HIS A 124 2.86 -1.38 14.51
CA HIS A 124 2.32 -2.22 15.59
C HIS A 124 2.89 -1.79 16.94
N HIS A 125 2.12 -2.01 18.00
CA HIS A 125 2.60 -1.91 19.36
C HIS A 125 2.11 -3.07 20.20
N THR A 126 3.00 -3.60 21.06
CA THR A 126 2.70 -4.73 21.95
C THR A 126 1.87 -4.36 23.15
N THR A 127 1.71 -3.06 23.43
CA THR A 127 0.81 -2.52 24.47
C THR A 127 -0.15 -1.50 23.87
N PRO A 128 -1.29 -1.22 24.54
CA PRO A 128 -2.19 -0.15 24.13
C PRO A 128 -1.44 1.17 23.92
N ARG A 129 -1.74 1.87 22.83
CA ARG A 129 -1.09 3.13 22.47
C ARG A 129 -1.98 4.03 21.64
N ALA A 130 -2.23 5.22 22.17
CA ALA A 130 -2.84 6.30 21.43
C ALA A 130 -1.77 7.26 20.91
N VAL A 131 -1.84 7.61 19.63
CA VAL A 131 -1.03 8.64 19.00
C VAL A 131 -1.86 9.92 18.93
N SER A 132 -1.29 11.10 19.18
CA SER A 132 -2.05 12.37 19.14
C SER A 132 -2.52 12.69 17.70
N PHE A 133 -3.64 13.42 17.56
CA PHE A 133 -4.12 13.83 16.24
C PHE A 133 -3.08 14.65 15.44
N PRO A 134 -2.39 15.65 16.03
CA PRO A 134 -1.38 16.41 15.28
C PRO A 134 -0.27 15.53 14.70
N LEU A 135 0.20 14.52 15.45
CA LEU A 135 1.21 13.60 14.95
C LEU A 135 0.67 12.72 13.82
N ARG A 136 -0.59 12.24 13.94
CA ARG A 136 -1.25 11.51 12.85
C ARG A 136 -1.39 12.35 11.58
N SER A 137 -1.75 13.63 11.71
CA SER A 137 -1.82 14.56 10.57
C SER A 137 -0.45 14.79 9.93
N ALA A 138 0.61 14.94 10.74
CA ALA A 138 1.97 15.04 10.22
C ALA A 138 2.40 13.77 9.47
N CYS A 139 2.08 12.59 10.01
CA CYS A 139 2.33 11.32 9.34
C CYS A 139 1.51 11.19 8.04
N GLU A 140 0.26 11.66 8.00
CA GLU A 140 -0.53 11.68 6.77
C GLU A 140 0.15 12.52 5.69
N PHE A 141 0.67 13.70 6.04
CA PHE A 141 1.43 14.53 5.12
C PHE A 141 2.70 13.82 4.64
N LEU A 142 3.44 13.19 5.55
CA LEU A 142 4.62 12.40 5.19
C LEU A 142 4.28 11.29 4.17
N MET A 143 3.13 10.62 4.33
CA MET A 143 2.69 9.58 3.39
C MET A 143 2.34 10.13 2.01
N GLN A 144 1.89 11.39 1.92
CA GLN A 144 1.68 12.05 0.63
C GLN A 144 3.00 12.31 -0.09
N VAL A 145 4.00 12.82 0.64
CA VAL A 145 5.36 13.03 0.10
C VAL A 145 5.99 11.70 -0.30
N PHE A 146 5.84 10.67 0.53
CA PHE A 146 6.32 9.32 0.24
C PHE A 146 5.68 8.76 -1.04
N GLY A 147 4.36 8.87 -1.19
CA GLY A 147 3.66 8.43 -2.40
C GLY A 147 4.11 9.18 -3.66
N LEU A 148 4.43 10.48 -3.55
CA LEU A 148 4.97 11.26 -4.66
C LEU A 148 6.37 10.78 -5.07
N GLN A 149 7.27 10.57 -4.11
CA GLN A 149 8.60 10.05 -4.40
C GLN A 149 8.51 8.65 -5.01
N LEU A 150 7.66 7.78 -4.46
CA LEU A 150 7.46 6.43 -4.96
C LEU A 150 6.95 6.42 -6.41
N ASN A 151 6.01 7.31 -6.75
CA ASN A 151 5.56 7.50 -8.14
C ASN A 151 6.75 7.79 -9.08
N MET A 152 7.60 8.73 -8.69
CA MET A 152 8.77 9.13 -9.49
C MET A 152 9.74 7.95 -9.68
N GLU A 153 10.06 7.21 -8.61
CA GLU A 153 10.95 6.04 -8.71
C GLU A 153 10.36 4.93 -9.60
N VAL A 154 9.06 4.67 -9.49
CA VAL A 154 8.37 3.66 -10.32
C VAL A 154 8.38 4.06 -11.80
N GLU A 155 8.14 5.34 -12.10
CA GLU A 155 8.16 5.87 -13.47
C GLU A 155 9.57 5.83 -14.06
N LEU A 156 10.59 6.24 -13.30
CA LEU A 156 12.00 6.14 -13.70
C LEU A 156 12.40 4.68 -13.95
N ALA A 157 11.99 3.76 -13.08
CA ALA A 157 12.25 2.33 -13.27
C ALA A 157 11.56 1.78 -14.53
N ALA A 158 10.35 2.23 -14.85
CA ALA A 158 9.66 1.87 -16.09
C ALA A 158 10.41 2.37 -17.34
N GLN A 159 10.82 3.64 -17.35
CA GLN A 159 11.61 4.23 -18.44
C GLN A 159 12.95 3.51 -18.64
N MET A 160 13.64 3.16 -17.54
CA MET A 160 14.89 2.38 -17.61
C MET A 160 14.67 0.99 -18.19
N ARG A 161 13.58 0.31 -17.81
CA ARG A 161 13.19 -0.99 -18.38
C ARG A 161 12.90 -0.88 -19.87
N GLU A 162 12.11 0.11 -20.30
CA GLU A 162 11.80 0.34 -21.71
C GLU A 162 13.06 0.59 -22.54
N LYS A 163 13.96 1.45 -22.06
CA LYS A 163 15.26 1.71 -22.70
C LYS A 163 16.11 0.44 -22.82
N HIS A 164 16.09 -0.41 -21.80
CA HIS A 164 16.83 -1.69 -21.82
C HIS A 164 16.23 -2.67 -22.83
N ILE A 165 14.90 -2.76 -22.90
CA ILE A 165 14.18 -3.57 -23.89
C ILE A 165 14.52 -3.10 -25.31
N LEU A 166 14.44 -1.80 -25.59
CA LEU A 166 14.76 -1.24 -26.90
C LEU A 166 16.21 -1.54 -27.31
N ARG A 167 17.17 -1.37 -26.40
CA ARG A 167 18.58 -1.73 -26.66
C ARG A 167 18.74 -3.21 -27.00
N THR A 168 18.06 -4.08 -26.27
CA THR A 168 18.11 -5.53 -26.48
C THR A 168 17.46 -5.91 -27.81
N GLN A 169 16.33 -5.29 -28.17
CA GLN A 169 15.69 -5.48 -29.47
C GLN A 169 16.59 -5.05 -30.63
N THR A 170 17.24 -3.87 -30.53
CA THR A 170 18.20 -3.41 -31.54
C THR A 170 19.35 -4.38 -31.70
N LEU A 171 19.91 -4.90 -30.59
CA LEU A 171 20.97 -5.90 -30.61
C LEU A 171 20.51 -7.19 -31.30
N LEU A 172 19.33 -7.71 -30.96
CA LEU A 172 18.79 -8.92 -31.58
C LEU A 172 18.53 -8.73 -33.08
N CYS A 173 18.04 -7.57 -33.51
CA CYS A 173 17.88 -7.24 -34.91
C CYS A 173 19.22 -7.21 -35.66
N ASP A 174 20.27 -6.62 -35.07
CA ASP A 174 21.62 -6.66 -35.63
C ASP A 174 22.13 -8.10 -35.79
N MET A 175 21.96 -8.93 -34.76
CA MET A 175 22.38 -10.33 -34.78
C MET A 175 21.64 -11.16 -35.85
N LEU A 176 20.35 -10.91 -36.07
CA LEU A 176 19.57 -11.60 -37.11
C LEU A 176 20.02 -11.24 -38.54
N LEU A 177 20.60 -10.07 -38.73
CA LEU A 177 21.12 -9.61 -40.03
C LEU A 177 22.55 -10.11 -40.32
N ARG A 178 23.21 -10.77 -39.36
CA ARG A 178 24.55 -11.36 -39.57
C ARG A 178 24.43 -12.70 -40.30
N ASP A 179 25.03 -12.81 -41.48
CA ASP A 179 24.94 -13.95 -42.40
C ASP A 179 25.53 -15.29 -41.88
N ALA A 180 26.25 -15.30 -40.75
CA ALA A 180 26.88 -16.51 -40.21
C ALA A 180 26.65 -16.69 -38.69
N PRO A 181 26.28 -17.89 -38.21
CA PRO A 181 26.02 -18.16 -36.80
C PRO A 181 27.24 -17.99 -35.88
N ILE A 182 28.45 -17.89 -36.43
CA ILE A 182 29.70 -17.63 -35.68
C ILE A 182 29.79 -16.16 -35.21
N GLY A 183 29.09 -15.22 -35.87
CA GLY A 183 29.08 -13.80 -35.50
C GLY A 183 28.26 -13.46 -34.25
N ILE A 184 27.56 -14.45 -33.69
CA ILE A 184 26.76 -14.32 -32.45
C ILE A 184 27.64 -14.46 -31.19
N VAL A 185 28.78 -15.16 -31.29
CA VAL A 185 29.66 -15.48 -30.16
C VAL A 185 31.05 -14.86 -30.30
N SER A 186 31.43 -14.38 -31.49
CA SER A 186 32.76 -13.82 -31.75
C SER A 186 33.00 -12.45 -31.10
N GLU A 187 31.94 -11.73 -30.73
CA GLU A 187 32.03 -10.47 -30.00
C GLU A 187 31.49 -10.70 -28.58
N SER A 188 32.36 -11.23 -27.72
CA SER A 188 32.20 -11.07 -26.27
C SER A 188 32.35 -9.56 -25.93
N PRO A 189 31.64 -9.05 -24.90
CA PRO A 189 31.47 -7.61 -24.68
C PRO A 189 32.77 -6.83 -24.46
#